data_AF-A0A437K5M2-F1
#
_entry.id   AF-A0A437K5M2-F1
#
_cell.length_a   1.000
_cell.length_b   1.000
_cell.length_c   1.000
_cell.angle_alpha   90.00
_cell.angle_beta   90.00
_cell.angle_gamma   90.00
#
_symmetry.space_group_name_H-M   'P 1'
#
loop_
_entity.id
_entity.type
_entity.pdbx_description
1 polymer ?
#
loop_
_entity_poly.entity_id
_entity_poly.type
_entity_poly.pdbx_seq_one_letter_code
_entity_poly.pdbx_strand_id
1 'polypeptide(L)'
;MKRTKRSRGFCLPGGYRYCGPGCSGPGAPINYVDSCCKQHDDCVARFGSSCRCDKQLIECVQRKTAERTHEGSTARLISGFMKLRTDMNCPKQKRSHRRR
;
A
#
# COMPACT_ATOMS: atom_id res chain seq x y z
N MET A 1 5.43 -25.30 12.12
CA MET A 1 4.08 -25.37 11.48
C MET A 1 3.67 -23.98 11.04
N LYS A 2 3.48 -23.74 9.74
CA LYS A 2 3.17 -22.41 9.16
C LYS A 2 1.71 -22.07 9.48
N ARG A 3 1.48 -21.07 10.35
CA ARG A 3 0.14 -20.65 10.78
C ARG A 3 -0.73 -20.28 9.57
N THR A 4 -1.65 -21.16 9.22
CA THR A 4 -2.77 -20.92 8.31
C THR A 4 -3.75 -19.93 8.95
N LYS A 5 -3.44 -18.63 8.93
CA LYS A 5 -4.48 -17.62 9.12
C LYS A 5 -5.18 -17.41 7.79
N ARG A 6 -6.30 -18.11 7.60
CA ARG A 6 -7.35 -17.67 6.67
C ARG A 6 -7.94 -16.37 7.24
N SER A 7 -7.26 -15.24 7.09
CA SER A 7 -7.91 -13.95 7.30
C SER A 7 -8.78 -13.70 6.08
N ARG A 8 -10.10 -13.68 6.29
CA ARG A 8 -11.07 -13.08 5.36
C ARG A 8 -10.82 -11.56 5.33
N GLY A 9 -9.62 -11.15 4.94
CA GLY A 9 -9.31 -9.76 4.69
C GLY A 9 -10.13 -9.29 3.49
N PHE A 10 -10.51 -8.02 3.49
CA PHE A 10 -11.23 -7.43 2.36
C PHE A 10 -10.20 -7.13 1.27
N CYS A 11 -9.75 -8.18 0.57
CA CYS A 11 -8.79 -8.04 -0.53
C CYS A 11 -9.48 -7.37 -1.70
N LEU A 12 -8.75 -6.56 -2.46
CA LEU A 12 -9.33 -5.94 -3.64
C LEU A 12 -9.86 -7.00 -4.61
N PRO A 13 -11.05 -6.78 -5.20
CA PRO A 13 -11.60 -7.68 -6.20
C PRO A 13 -10.65 -7.78 -7.41
N GLY A 14 -10.55 -8.97 -8.00
CA GLY A 14 -9.61 -9.25 -9.10
C GLY A 14 -8.40 -10.12 -8.72
N GLY A 15 -8.41 -10.76 -7.54
CA GLY A 15 -7.39 -11.76 -7.16
C GLY A 15 -6.16 -11.22 -6.43
N TYR A 16 -6.20 -9.96 -5.99
CA TYR A 16 -5.14 -9.36 -5.19
C TYR A 16 -4.94 -10.11 -3.88
N ARG A 17 -3.67 -10.37 -3.50
CA ARG A 17 -3.31 -11.20 -2.34
C ARG A 17 -2.82 -10.36 -1.16
N TYR A 18 -2.30 -9.17 -1.45
CA TYR A 18 -1.69 -8.27 -0.49
C TYR A 18 -2.39 -6.92 -0.41
N CYS A 19 -3.04 -6.45 -1.48
CA CYS A 19 -3.77 -5.19 -1.41
C CYS A 19 -5.12 -5.37 -0.69
N GLY A 20 -5.19 -4.97 0.58
CA GLY A 20 -6.43 -4.87 1.35
C GLY A 20 -6.23 -5.07 2.86
N PRO A 21 -7.10 -4.53 3.73
CA PRO A 21 -7.00 -4.74 5.16
C PRO A 21 -7.12 -6.23 5.52
N GLY A 22 -6.07 -6.77 6.15
CA GLY A 22 -6.00 -8.18 6.56
C GLY A 22 -5.63 -9.17 5.45
N CYS A 23 -5.17 -8.69 4.30
CA CYS A 23 -4.71 -9.51 3.18
C CYS A 23 -3.19 -9.63 3.19
N SER A 24 -2.67 -10.73 3.71
CA SER A 24 -1.26 -11.09 3.61
C SER A 24 -1.16 -12.58 3.25
N GLY A 25 -1.73 -12.92 2.09
CA GLY A 25 -1.86 -14.31 1.66
C GLY A 25 -0.49 -14.98 1.40
N PRO A 26 -0.36 -16.31 1.58
CA PRO A 26 0.85 -17.02 1.19
C PRO A 26 0.94 -17.09 -0.34
N GLY A 27 2.09 -16.76 -0.93
CA GLY A 27 2.40 -16.94 -2.36
C GLY A 27 3.18 -15.79 -2.99
N ALA A 28 3.28 -15.77 -4.32
CA ALA A 28 3.87 -14.65 -5.06
C ALA A 28 2.81 -13.57 -5.34
N PRO A 29 3.19 -12.27 -5.38
CA PRO A 29 2.30 -11.21 -5.82
C PRO A 29 1.82 -11.47 -7.25
N ILE A 30 0.53 -11.25 -7.50
CA ILE A 30 -0.07 -11.55 -8.81
C ILE A 30 0.34 -10.54 -9.88
N ASN A 31 0.70 -9.33 -9.47
CA ASN A 31 1.13 -8.26 -10.36
C ASN A 31 2.00 -7.22 -9.65
N TYR A 32 2.40 -6.20 -10.40
CA TYR A 32 3.22 -5.11 -9.89
C TYR A 32 2.55 -4.36 -8.72
N VAL A 33 1.26 -4.04 -8.82
CA VAL A 33 0.53 -3.31 -7.77
C VAL A 33 0.41 -4.16 -6.49
N ASP A 34 0.17 -5.46 -6.62
CA ASP A 34 0.13 -6.43 -5.53
C ASP A 34 1.52 -6.58 -4.87
N SER A 35 2.60 -6.48 -5.66
CA SER A 35 3.96 -6.46 -5.12
C SER A 35 4.28 -5.19 -4.33
N CYS A 36 3.71 -4.04 -4.71
CA CYS A 36 3.78 -2.81 -3.91
C CYS A 36 3.06 -2.98 -2.57
N CYS A 37 1.86 -3.60 -2.57
CA CYS A 37 1.12 -3.87 -1.33
C CYS A 37 1.85 -4.86 -0.43
N LYS A 38 2.49 -5.90 -0.99
CA LYS A 38 3.35 -6.81 -0.22
C LYS A 38 4.49 -6.06 0.48
N GLN A 39 5.15 -5.14 -0.22
CA GLN A 39 6.22 -4.33 0.36
C GLN A 39 5.70 -3.41 1.47
N HIS A 40 4.48 -2.88 1.33
CA HIS A 40 3.83 -2.10 2.38
C HIS A 40 3.56 -2.93 3.62
N ASP A 41 2.98 -4.13 3.46
CA ASP A 41 2.78 -5.09 4.56
C ASP A 41 4.10 -5.43 5.26
N ASP A 42 5.15 -5.73 4.48
CA ASP A 42 6.49 -6.03 5.00
C ASP A 42 7.07 -4.83 5.79
N CYS A 43 6.83 -3.60 5.31
CA CYS A 43 7.23 -2.37 5.99
C CYS A 43 6.46 -2.18 7.31
N VAL A 44 5.13 -2.35 7.29
CA VAL A 44 4.27 -2.23 8.45
C VAL A 44 4.59 -3.30 9.50
N ALA A 45 4.90 -4.53 9.07
CA ALA A 45 5.32 -5.60 9.97
C ALA A 45 6.64 -5.31 10.68
N ARG A 46 7.56 -4.58 10.02
CA ARG A 46 8.89 -4.24 10.58
C ARG A 46 8.89 -2.97 11.42
N PHE A 47 8.18 -1.94 10.97
CA PHE A 47 8.27 -0.58 11.55
C PHE A 47 6.96 -0.07 12.14
N GLY A 48 5.89 -0.87 12.08
CA GLY A 48 4.53 -0.43 12.40
C GLY A 48 3.90 0.42 11.29
N SER A 49 2.63 0.78 11.48
CA SER A 49 1.85 1.60 10.54
C SER A 49 2.38 3.04 10.49
N SER A 50 3.50 3.24 9.80
CA SER A 50 4.18 4.52 9.69
C SER A 50 3.89 5.22 8.36
N CYS A 51 3.88 6.55 8.41
CA CYS A 51 3.74 7.40 7.23
C CYS A 51 4.81 7.13 6.15
N ARG A 52 5.99 6.64 6.56
CA ARG A 52 7.03 6.22 5.63
C ARG A 52 6.56 5.07 4.75
N CYS A 53 5.95 4.04 5.36
CA CYS A 53 5.41 2.90 4.62
C CYS A 53 4.31 3.36 3.64
N ASP A 54 3.38 4.20 4.11
CA ASP A 54 2.28 4.71 3.27
C ASP A 54 2.81 5.53 2.07
N LYS A 55 3.80 6.39 2.28
CA LYS A 55 4.46 7.15 1.18
C LYS A 55 5.15 6.25 0.18
N GLN A 56 5.89 5.24 0.65
CA GLN A 56 6.54 4.27 -0.23
C GLN A 56 5.52 3.51 -1.08
N LEU A 57 4.37 3.13 -0.49
CA LEU A 57 3.30 2.50 -1.24
C LEU A 57 2.76 3.42 -2.34
N ILE A 58 2.49 4.70 -2.02
CA ILE A 58 2.02 5.70 -2.97
C ILE A 58 3.01 5.84 -4.15
N GLU A 59 4.30 6.00 -3.86
CA GLU A 59 5.35 6.12 -4.89
C GLU A 59 5.46 4.85 -5.75
N CYS A 60 5.34 3.67 -5.13
CA CYS A 60 5.40 2.40 -5.83
C CYS A 60 4.25 2.26 -6.84
N VAL A 61 2.99 2.47 -6.41
CA VAL A 61 1.82 2.32 -7.28
C VAL A 61 1.70 3.45 -8.30
N GLN A 62 2.23 4.64 -8.02
CA GLN A 62 2.19 5.79 -8.95
C GLN A 62 2.76 5.45 -10.32
N ARG A 63 3.79 4.59 -10.38
CA ARG A 63 4.39 4.16 -11.65
C ARG A 63 3.41 3.48 -12.60
N LYS A 64 2.34 2.87 -12.08
CA LYS A 64 1.29 2.20 -12.86
C LYS A 64 0.03 3.04 -13.06
N THR A 65 -0.09 4.20 -12.39
CA THR A 65 -1.29 5.05 -12.50
C THR A 65 -1.51 5.67 -13.88
N ALA A 66 -0.47 5.78 -14.71
CA ALA A 66 -0.59 6.26 -16.08
C ALA A 66 -1.16 5.20 -17.05
N GLU A 67 -1.10 3.92 -16.70
CA GLU A 67 -1.53 2.82 -17.58
C GLU A 67 -3.07 2.72 -17.62
N ARG A 68 -3.63 2.52 -18.82
CA ARG A 68 -5.08 2.30 -19.02
C ARG A 68 -5.47 0.82 -18.89
N THR A 69 -4.87 0.14 -17.91
CA THR A 69 -5.16 -1.26 -17.58
C THR A 69 -6.01 -1.36 -16.33
N HIS A 70 -6.58 -2.55 -16.07
CA HIS A 70 -7.26 -2.83 -14.80
C HIS A 70 -6.35 -2.53 -13.61
N GLU A 71 -5.07 -2.90 -13.71
CA GLU A 71 -4.03 -2.62 -12.71
C GLU A 71 -3.79 -1.13 -12.52
N GLY A 72 -3.74 -0.35 -13.61
CA GLY A 72 -3.58 1.10 -13.54
C GLY A 72 -4.77 1.78 -12.86
N SER A 73 -6.00 1.28 -13.10
CA SER A 73 -7.20 1.74 -12.38
C SER A 73 -7.10 1.43 -10.88
N THR A 74 -6.71 0.20 -10.52
CA THR A 74 -6.48 -0.19 -9.13
C THR A 74 -5.39 0.68 -8.47
N ALA A 75 -4.28 0.93 -9.18
CA ALA A 75 -3.20 1.78 -8.71
C ALA A 75 -3.68 3.21 -8.39
N ARG A 76 -4.59 3.78 -9.19
CA ARG A 76 -5.19 5.09 -8.92
C ARG A 76 -6.02 5.09 -7.64
N LEU A 77 -6.86 4.07 -7.46
CA LEU A 77 -7.68 3.91 -6.25
C LEU A 77 -6.80 3.78 -4.99
N ILE A 78 -5.78 2.92 -5.04
CA ILE A 78 -4.84 2.74 -3.93
C ILE A 78 -4.07 4.03 -3.66
N SER A 79 -3.54 4.69 -4.69
CA SER A 79 -2.80 5.94 -4.53
C SER A 79 -3.67 7.04 -3.90
N GLY A 80 -4.93 7.17 -4.35
CA GLY A 80 -5.87 8.14 -3.79
C GLY A 80 -6.20 7.87 -2.31
N PHE A 81 -6.55 6.62 -1.98
CA PHE A 81 -6.84 6.21 -0.61
C PHE A 81 -5.64 6.41 0.31
N MET A 82 -4.43 5.99 -0.12
CA MET A 82 -3.23 6.11 0.69
C MET A 82 -2.78 7.57 0.86
N LYS A 83 -3.01 8.44 -0.14
CA LYS A 83 -2.80 9.89 0.01
C LYS A 83 -3.71 10.46 1.10
N LEU A 84 -5.01 10.15 1.06
CA LEU A 84 -5.97 10.59 2.08
C LEU A 84 -5.57 10.07 3.47
N ARG A 85 -5.22 8.79 3.57
CA ARG A 85 -4.74 8.17 4.82
C ARG A 85 -3.46 8.85 5.32
N THR A 86 -2.51 9.12 4.43
CA THR A 86 -1.25 9.80 4.79
C THR A 86 -1.51 11.21 5.27
N ASP A 87 -2.42 11.96 4.64
CA ASP A 87 -2.74 13.33 5.05
C ASP A 87 -3.40 13.39 6.44
N MET A 88 -4.14 12.35 6.82
CA MET A 88 -4.76 12.24 8.15
C MET A 88 -3.81 11.67 9.21
N ASN A 89 -3.02 10.67 8.85
CA ASN A 89 -2.26 9.85 9.80
C ASN A 89 -0.77 10.21 9.87
N CYS A 90 -0.29 11.04 8.95
CA CYS A 90 1.05 11.61 8.99
C CYS A 90 0.97 13.05 9.48
N PRO A 91 1.64 13.42 10.58
CA PRO A 91 1.79 14.84 10.90
C PRO A 91 2.48 15.49 9.70
N LYS A 92 1.81 16.49 9.09
CA LYS A 92 2.44 17.33 8.08
C LYS A 92 3.75 17.78 8.69
N GLN A 93 4.88 17.31 8.17
CA GLN A 93 6.16 17.88 8.55
C GLN A 93 5.97 19.38 8.33
N LYS A 94 5.89 20.15 9.42
CA LYS A 94 6.09 21.59 9.35
C LYS A 94 7.45 21.66 8.68
N ARG A 95 7.47 22.04 7.40
CA ARG A 95 8.68 22.51 6.75
C ARG A 95 9.19 23.56 7.71
N SER A 96 10.23 23.24 8.48
CA SER A 96 10.99 24.26 9.18
C SER A 96 11.62 25.05 8.04
N HIS A 97 10.86 26.03 7.57
CA HIS A 97 11.41 27.13 6.82
C HIS A 97 12.32 27.80 7.82
N ARG A 98 13.58 27.35 7.80
CA ARG A 98 14.71 27.94 8.48
C ARG A 98 14.79 29.35 7.93
N ARG A 99 14.02 30.27 8.53
CA ARG A 99 14.18 31.70 8.35
C ARG A 99 15.59 32.00 8.82
N ARG A 100 16.45 32.22 7.83
CA ARG A 100 17.77 32.80 8.02
C ARG A 100 17.60 34.32 8.07
#